data_AF-Q1N8Y0-F1
#
_entry.id   AF-Q1N8Y0-F1
#
_cell.length_a   1.000
_cell.length_b   1.000
_cell.length_c   1.000
_cell.angle_alpha   90.00
_cell.angle_beta   90.00
_cell.angle_gamma   90.00
#
_symmetry.space_group_name_H-M   'P 1'
#
loop_
_entity.id
_entity.type
_entity.pdbx_description
1 polymer ?
#
loop_
_entity_poly.entity_id
_entity_poly.type
_entity_poly.pdbx_seq_one_letter_code
_entity_poly.pdbx_strand_id
1 'polypeptide(L)'
;MSVDYSTRLVSLSWHFLSPEECQARARADINPDFRFCDLRAEANDGYYFEPDKDHFNELLGPDRTLLDCLQIDLLRPTYDYLDLKYNSLLHLLFGIERVLVDRLSSRGIEAQWSMIYTTTENDSPVSAYRRTIVFPNCEFDGSPIRNSPRPADLPLDLIAELENDLETYFRSNMDRDHYA
;
A
#
# COMPACT_ATOMS: atom_id res chain seq x y z
N MET A 1 -7.94 21.68 11.93
CA MET A 1 -9.34 21.24 11.74
C MET A 1 -9.34 19.73 11.80
N SER A 2 -10.19 19.11 12.62
CA SER A 2 -10.33 17.64 12.61
C SER A 2 -11.06 17.21 11.34
N VAL A 3 -10.48 16.29 10.58
CA VAL A 3 -11.10 15.70 9.40
C VAL A 3 -12.26 14.81 9.86
N ASP A 4 -13.45 15.02 9.29
CA ASP A 4 -14.61 14.16 9.53
C ASP A 4 -14.51 12.91 8.65
N TYR A 5 -14.12 11.79 9.24
CA TYR A 5 -13.97 10.50 8.56
C TYR A 5 -15.28 9.73 8.40
N SER A 6 -16.42 10.27 8.86
CA SER A 6 -17.72 9.58 8.75
C SER A 6 -18.22 9.43 7.30
N THR A 7 -17.67 10.20 6.37
CA THR A 7 -18.03 10.20 4.93
C THR A 7 -16.87 9.83 4.01
N ARG A 8 -15.69 9.57 4.59
CA ARG A 8 -14.47 9.27 3.85
C ARG A 8 -14.47 7.81 3.40
N LEU A 9 -13.93 7.54 2.23
CA LEU A 9 -13.76 6.18 1.71
C LEU A 9 -12.48 5.55 2.27
N VAL A 10 -11.46 6.38 2.42
CA VAL A 10 -10.12 5.94 2.85
C VAL A 10 -9.51 6.84 3.90
N SER A 11 -8.58 6.27 4.66
CA SER A 11 -7.65 6.98 5.52
C SER A 11 -6.24 6.48 5.25
N LEU A 12 -5.27 7.39 5.19
CA LEU A 12 -3.86 7.06 5.00
C LEU A 12 -3.04 7.43 6.24
N SER A 13 -2.09 6.57 6.59
CA SER A 13 -1.18 6.80 7.70
C SER A 13 0.19 6.16 7.50
N TRP A 14 1.22 6.83 8.01
CA TRP A 14 2.56 6.25 8.10
C TRP A 14 2.71 5.42 9.37
N HIS A 15 3.32 4.26 9.23
CA HIS A 15 3.66 3.34 10.31
C HIS A 15 5.09 2.88 10.17
N PHE A 16 5.70 2.57 11.32
CA PHE A 16 7.01 1.94 11.38
C PHE A 16 6.80 0.55 11.97
N LEU A 17 6.95 -0.48 11.14
CA LEU A 17 6.66 -1.86 11.54
C LEU A 17 7.95 -2.65 11.68
N SER A 18 7.96 -3.59 12.61
CA SER A 18 9.03 -4.58 12.70
C SER A 18 8.93 -5.59 11.54
N PRO A 19 10.03 -6.29 11.20
CA PRO A 19 9.98 -7.38 10.24
C PRO A 19 8.96 -8.46 10.60
N GLU A 20 8.80 -8.78 11.88
CA GLU A 20 7.84 -9.77 12.35
C GLU A 20 6.40 -9.31 12.10
N GLU A 21 6.10 -8.03 12.35
CA GLU A 21 4.78 -7.45 12.03
C GLU A 21 4.52 -7.45 10.53
N CYS A 22 5.52 -7.11 9.71
CA CYS A 22 5.42 -7.19 8.25
C CYS A 22 5.21 -8.63 7.77
N GLN A 23 5.95 -9.59 8.33
CA GLN A 23 5.81 -11.01 8.00
C GLN A 23 4.43 -11.54 8.35
N ALA A 24 3.90 -11.16 9.52
CA ALA A 24 2.57 -11.57 9.96
C ALA A 24 1.48 -11.06 8.99
N ARG A 25 1.59 -9.79 8.56
CA ARG A 25 0.68 -9.21 7.55
C ARG A 25 0.81 -9.88 6.19
N ALA A 26 2.02 -10.15 5.73
CA ALA A 26 2.25 -10.82 4.45
C ALA A 26 1.70 -12.25 4.42
N ARG A 27 1.74 -12.96 5.56
CA ARG A 27 1.12 -14.30 5.70
C ARG A 27 -0.40 -14.26 5.82
N ALA A 28 -0.95 -13.19 6.40
CA ALA A 28 -2.38 -12.96 6.50
C ALA A 28 -2.96 -12.30 5.24
N ASP A 29 -2.15 -12.12 4.19
CA ASP A 29 -2.58 -11.47 2.96
C ASP A 29 -3.69 -12.29 2.30
N ILE A 30 -4.85 -11.65 2.10
CA ILE A 30 -6.00 -12.26 1.45
C ILE A 30 -5.79 -12.40 -0.06
N ASN A 31 -4.73 -11.80 -0.59
CA ASN A 31 -4.43 -11.82 -2.02
C ASN A 31 -2.92 -11.92 -2.33
N PRO A 32 -2.33 -13.10 -2.10
CA PRO A 32 -0.88 -13.32 -2.18
C PRO A 32 -0.29 -13.14 -3.59
N ASP A 33 -1.10 -13.27 -4.64
CA ASP A 33 -0.68 -13.16 -6.05
C ASP A 33 -0.31 -11.72 -6.45
N PHE A 34 -0.61 -10.74 -5.60
CA PHE A 34 -0.31 -9.32 -5.84
C PHE A 34 0.60 -8.71 -4.77
N ARG A 35 1.42 -9.56 -4.15
CA ARG A 35 2.60 -9.17 -3.36
C ARG A 35 3.75 -8.91 -4.32
N PHE A 36 3.59 -7.85 -5.11
CA PHE A 36 4.58 -7.42 -6.06
C PHE A 36 5.75 -6.77 -5.32
N CYS A 37 7.00 -7.09 -5.68
CA CYS A 37 8.18 -6.53 -5.02
C CYS A 37 8.89 -5.42 -5.82
N ASP A 38 8.63 -5.23 -7.12
CA ASP A 38 9.48 -4.35 -7.94
C ASP A 38 8.78 -3.64 -9.10
N LEU A 39 8.37 -2.39 -8.91
CA LEU A 39 7.81 -1.52 -9.97
C LEU A 39 8.81 -1.16 -11.09
N ARG A 40 10.10 -1.49 -10.94
CA ARG A 40 11.08 -1.32 -12.00
C ARG A 40 11.07 -2.49 -13.00
N ALA A 41 10.43 -3.61 -12.65
CA ALA A 41 10.38 -4.77 -13.52
C ALA A 41 9.35 -4.61 -14.65
N GLU A 42 9.75 -4.96 -15.87
CA GLU A 42 8.82 -5.17 -16.98
C GLU A 42 7.76 -6.21 -16.61
N ALA A 43 6.61 -6.19 -17.28
CA ALA A 43 5.57 -7.20 -17.05
C ALA A 43 6.17 -8.62 -17.22
N ASN A 44 6.05 -9.44 -16.18
CA ASN A 44 6.63 -10.80 -16.03
C ASN A 44 8.12 -10.90 -15.63
N ASP A 45 8.78 -9.80 -15.26
CA ASP A 45 10.20 -9.81 -14.82
C ASP A 45 10.37 -9.42 -13.33
N GLY A 46 9.26 -9.28 -12.61
CA GLY A 46 9.24 -8.87 -11.20
C GLY A 46 9.50 -10.03 -10.26
N TYR A 47 10.23 -9.76 -9.18
CA TYR A 47 10.32 -10.68 -8.05
C TYR A 47 9.06 -10.56 -7.20
N TYR A 48 8.48 -11.69 -6.78
CA TYR A 48 7.34 -11.73 -5.86
C TYR A 48 7.84 -12.06 -4.47
N PHE A 49 7.38 -11.32 -3.46
CA PHE A 49 7.71 -11.66 -2.08
C PHE A 49 6.83 -12.84 -1.63
N GLU A 50 7.47 -13.97 -1.34
CA GLU A 50 6.83 -15.17 -0.81
C GLU A 50 7.13 -15.32 0.69
N PRO A 51 6.18 -15.07 1.61
CA PRO A 51 6.47 -15.00 3.05
C PRO A 51 6.79 -16.36 3.71
N ASP A 52 6.73 -17.45 2.96
CA ASP A 52 7.17 -18.77 3.39
C ASP A 52 8.62 -19.08 2.96
N LYS A 53 9.18 -18.26 2.05
CA LYS A 53 10.56 -18.39 1.54
C LYS A 53 11.41 -17.16 1.89
N ASP A 54 10.85 -15.98 1.68
CA ASP A 54 11.50 -14.68 1.88
C ASP A 54 11.16 -14.11 3.27
N HIS A 55 12.09 -13.31 3.80
CA HIS A 55 11.99 -12.75 5.14
C HIS A 55 12.24 -11.25 5.17
N PHE A 56 11.34 -10.48 5.78
CA PHE A 56 11.53 -9.02 5.95
C PHE A 56 12.79 -8.65 6.76
N ASN A 57 13.35 -9.58 7.54
CA ASN A 57 14.63 -9.39 8.22
C ASN A 57 15.79 -9.15 7.25
N GLU A 58 15.71 -9.69 6.03
CA GLU A 58 16.70 -9.52 4.97
C GLU A 58 16.60 -8.12 4.33
N LEU A 59 15.45 -7.46 4.51
CA LEU A 59 15.10 -6.17 3.91
C LEU A 59 15.31 -4.97 4.86
N LEU A 60 15.70 -5.24 6.11
CA LEU A 60 15.98 -4.24 7.14
C LEU A 60 17.19 -3.36 6.81
N GLY A 61 18.12 -3.87 6.00
CA GLY A 61 19.41 -3.26 5.77
C GLY A 61 20.36 -3.36 6.99
N PRO A 62 21.60 -2.89 6.83
CA PRO A 62 22.68 -3.04 7.82
C PRO A 62 22.38 -2.34 9.15
N ASP A 63 21.57 -1.27 9.13
CA ASP A 63 21.24 -0.47 10.31
C ASP A 63 20.10 -1.06 11.15
N ARG A 64 19.46 -2.15 10.67
CA ARG A 64 18.35 -2.84 11.34
C ARG A 64 17.21 -1.92 11.79
N THR A 65 16.93 -0.89 11.00
CA THR A 65 15.88 0.10 11.26
C THR A 65 14.50 -0.45 10.92
N LEU A 66 13.47 -0.06 11.68
CA LEU A 66 12.08 -0.39 11.34
C LEU A 66 11.76 -0.07 9.88
N LEU A 67 10.82 -0.81 9.31
CA LEU A 67 10.41 -0.62 7.92
C LEU A 67 9.34 0.47 7.86
N ASP A 68 9.58 1.46 7.02
CA ASP A 68 8.58 2.47 6.68
C ASP A 68 7.41 1.77 5.97
N CYS A 69 6.19 2.10 6.40
CA CYS A 69 4.98 1.50 5.88
C CYS A 69 3.90 2.57 5.66
N LEU A 70 3.31 2.61 4.47
CA LEU A 70 2.11 3.39 4.20
C LEU A 70 0.91 2.47 4.36
N GLN A 71 0.04 2.77 5.32
CA GLN A 71 -1.23 2.09 5.50
C GLN A 71 -2.34 2.86 4.80
N ILE A 72 -3.17 2.13 4.08
CA ILE A 72 -4.35 2.62 3.39
C ILE A 72 -5.53 1.81 3.93
N ASP A 73 -6.32 2.44 4.78
CA ASP A 73 -7.50 1.84 5.39
C ASP A 73 -8.74 2.13 4.51
N LEU A 74 -9.43 1.08 4.07
CA LEU A 74 -10.74 1.17 3.40
C LEU A 74 -11.84 1.13 4.48
N LEU A 75 -12.47 2.28 4.75
CA LEU A 75 -13.27 2.47 5.97
C LEU A 75 -14.65 1.78 5.93
N ARG A 76 -15.03 1.11 7.03
CA ARG A 76 -16.25 0.27 7.13
C ARG A 76 -17.59 0.97 6.83
N PRO A 77 -17.88 2.18 7.35
CA PRO A 77 -19.17 2.83 7.06
C PRO A 77 -19.38 3.01 5.57
N THR A 78 -18.28 3.18 4.83
CA THR A 78 -18.31 3.44 3.39
C THR A 78 -18.17 2.15 2.60
N TYR A 79 -17.40 1.16 3.07
CA TYR A 79 -17.32 -0.16 2.45
C TYR A 79 -18.66 -0.91 2.48
N ASP A 80 -19.44 -0.80 3.54
CA ASP A 80 -20.78 -1.40 3.59
C ASP A 80 -21.75 -0.77 2.56
N TYR A 81 -21.48 0.45 2.06
CA TYR A 81 -22.18 1.02 0.90
C TYR A 81 -21.58 0.57 -0.45
N LEU A 82 -20.34 0.08 -0.42
CA LEU A 82 -19.59 -0.44 -1.56
C LEU A 82 -19.64 -1.95 -1.56
N ASP A 83 -20.83 -2.53 -1.78
CA ASP A 83 -21.07 -3.97 -1.91
C ASP A 83 -20.33 -4.53 -3.16
N LEU A 84 -19.00 -4.42 -3.14
CA LEU A 84 -18.06 -4.73 -4.18
C LEU A 84 -17.89 -6.23 -4.11
N LYS A 85 -18.35 -6.92 -5.16
CA LYS A 85 -17.93 -8.30 -5.40
C LYS A 85 -16.41 -8.33 -5.32
N TYR A 86 -15.85 -9.36 -4.69
CA TYR A 86 -14.41 -9.54 -4.46
C TYR A 86 -13.54 -9.11 -5.66
N ASN A 87 -13.95 -9.45 -6.89
CA ASN A 87 -13.23 -9.08 -8.12
C ASN A 87 -13.14 -7.56 -8.38
N SER A 88 -14.18 -6.79 -8.06
CA SER A 88 -14.19 -5.32 -8.21
C SER A 88 -13.29 -4.66 -7.17
N LEU A 89 -13.26 -5.20 -5.94
CA LEU A 89 -12.29 -4.76 -4.93
C LEU A 89 -10.85 -4.99 -5.40
N LEU A 90 -10.55 -6.15 -6.00
CA LEU A 90 -9.20 -6.41 -6.54
C LEU A 90 -8.80 -5.39 -7.63
N HIS A 91 -9.72 -5.08 -8.55
CA HIS A 91 -9.49 -4.05 -9.57
C HIS A 91 -9.22 -2.68 -8.95
N LEU A 92 -9.96 -2.32 -7.91
CA LEU A 92 -9.76 -1.08 -7.20
C LEU A 92 -8.40 -1.05 -6.48
N LEU A 93 -7.98 -2.16 -5.87
CA LEU A 93 -6.67 -2.27 -5.22
C LEU A 93 -5.50 -2.07 -6.20
N PHE A 94 -5.59 -2.52 -7.47
CA PHE A 94 -4.56 -2.22 -8.49
C PHE A 94 -4.42 -0.72 -8.77
N GLY A 95 -5.53 -0.01 -8.84
CA GLY A 95 -5.49 1.41 -9.14
C GLY A 95 -4.83 2.24 -8.05
N ILE A 96 -4.84 1.77 -6.80
CA ILE A 96 -4.17 2.43 -5.67
C ILE A 96 -2.69 2.62 -5.96
N GLU A 97 -2.03 1.58 -6.47
CA GLU A 97 -0.59 1.58 -6.72
C GLU A 97 -0.23 2.62 -7.78
N ARG A 98 -1.02 2.68 -8.86
CA ARG A 98 -0.87 3.68 -9.91
C ARG A 98 -1.10 5.11 -9.38
N VAL A 99 -2.16 5.34 -8.61
CA VAL A 99 -2.47 6.66 -8.04
C VAL A 99 -1.31 7.13 -7.15
N LEU A 100 -0.77 6.24 -6.32
CA LEU A 100 0.38 6.55 -5.46
C LEU A 100 1.61 6.92 -6.29
N VAL A 101 1.96 6.10 -7.28
CA VAL A 101 3.13 6.30 -8.15
C VAL A 101 3.01 7.61 -8.94
N ASP A 102 1.85 7.86 -9.55
CA ASP A 102 1.59 9.08 -10.33
C ASP A 102 1.71 10.33 -9.45
N ARG A 103 1.16 10.29 -8.23
CA ARG A 103 1.24 11.41 -7.28
C ARG A 103 2.67 11.65 -6.80
N LEU A 104 3.40 10.61 -6.40
CA LEU A 104 4.79 10.72 -5.97
C LEU A 104 5.67 11.25 -7.11
N SER A 105 5.49 10.71 -8.32
CA SER A 105 6.19 11.18 -9.52
C SER A 105 5.90 12.65 -9.83
N SER A 106 4.64 13.10 -9.68
CA SER A 106 4.26 14.51 -9.86
C SER A 106 4.97 15.48 -8.90
N ARG A 107 5.46 14.96 -7.76
CA ARG A 107 6.25 15.70 -6.76
C ARG A 107 7.77 15.56 -6.97
N GLY A 108 8.20 14.92 -8.06
CA GLY A 108 9.61 14.67 -8.37
C GLY A 108 10.24 13.54 -7.55
N ILE A 109 9.41 12.72 -6.89
CA ILE A 109 9.86 11.55 -6.14
C ILE A 109 9.86 10.38 -7.13
N GLU A 110 11.04 9.98 -7.59
CA GLU A 110 11.16 8.90 -8.58
C GLU A 110 10.68 7.57 -7.99
N ALA A 111 9.80 6.88 -8.72
CA ALA A 111 9.20 5.58 -8.37
C ALA A 111 10.15 4.38 -8.56
N GLN A 112 11.47 4.59 -8.52
CA GLN A 112 12.46 3.53 -8.68
C GLN A 112 12.73 2.86 -7.34
N TRP A 113 11.76 2.23 -6.70
CA TRP A 113 11.97 1.55 -5.43
C TRP A 113 11.13 0.28 -5.35
N SER A 114 11.70 -0.72 -4.71
CA SER A 114 11.01 -1.96 -4.37
C SER A 114 9.94 -1.63 -3.32
N MET A 115 8.75 -2.19 -3.48
CA MET A 115 7.65 -2.09 -2.52
C MET A 115 7.12 -3.47 -2.29
N ILE A 116 6.73 -3.82 -1.07
CA ILE A 116 5.98 -5.05 -0.84
C ILE A 116 4.60 -4.68 -0.34
N TYR A 117 3.60 -5.08 -1.11
CA TYR A 117 2.22 -4.81 -0.77
C TYR A 117 1.59 -5.99 -0.05
N THR A 118 0.75 -5.71 0.95
CA THR A 118 -0.05 -6.73 1.63
C THR A 118 -1.47 -6.22 1.87
N THR A 119 -2.47 -7.08 1.72
CA THR A 119 -3.86 -6.72 2.04
C THR A 119 -4.42 -7.61 3.14
N THR A 120 -4.81 -7.01 4.26
CA THR A 120 -5.53 -7.70 5.34
C THR A 120 -7.00 -7.31 5.34
N GLU A 121 -7.87 -8.24 5.75
CA GLU A 121 -9.31 -7.97 5.93
C GLU A 121 -9.68 -8.02 7.41
N ASN A 122 -10.63 -7.18 7.81
CA ASN A 122 -11.29 -7.22 9.12
C ASN A 122 -10.34 -7.17 10.35
N ASP A 123 -9.12 -6.66 10.19
CA ASP A 123 -8.10 -6.55 11.25
C ASP A 123 -8.29 -5.29 12.12
N SER A 124 -9.29 -4.47 11.81
CA SER A 124 -9.61 -3.20 12.46
C SER A 124 -11.13 -3.00 12.56
N PRO A 125 -11.64 -2.38 13.64
CA PRO A 125 -13.06 -2.05 13.77
C PRO A 125 -13.50 -0.91 12.86
N VAL A 126 -12.57 -0.10 12.33
CA VAL A 126 -12.87 1.05 11.46
C VAL A 126 -12.57 0.80 9.99
N SER A 127 -11.81 -0.25 9.69
CA SER A 127 -11.38 -0.62 8.33
C SER A 127 -11.94 -1.99 7.96
N ALA A 128 -12.51 -2.11 6.77
CA ALA A 128 -12.93 -3.40 6.21
C ALA A 128 -11.70 -4.12 5.60
N TYR A 129 -10.87 -3.36 4.90
CA TYR A 129 -9.64 -3.83 4.28
C TYR A 129 -8.53 -2.83 4.49
N ARG A 130 -7.33 -3.33 4.75
CA ARG A 130 -6.13 -2.51 4.89
C ARG A 130 -5.10 -2.95 3.88
N ARG A 131 -4.69 -2.04 2.99
CA ARG A 131 -3.49 -2.22 2.15
C ARG A 131 -2.30 -1.64 2.92
N THR A 132 -1.30 -2.45 3.21
CA THR A 132 -0.01 -2.00 3.75
C THR A 132 1.03 -2.06 2.66
N ILE A 133 1.66 -0.93 2.38
CA ILE A 133 2.78 -0.80 1.45
C ILE A 133 4.04 -0.71 2.30
N VAL A 134 4.90 -1.71 2.21
CA VAL A 134 6.17 -1.77 2.93
C VAL A 134 7.27 -1.25 2.02
N PHE A 135 8.12 -0.39 2.56
CA PHE A 135 9.24 0.24 1.88
C PHE A 135 10.53 -0.37 2.43
N PRO A 136 11.17 -1.33 1.71
CA PRO A 136 12.42 -1.95 2.13
C PRO A 136 13.56 -0.94 2.25
N ASN A 137 14.50 -1.21 3.17
CA ASN A 137 15.73 -0.41 3.31
C ASN A 137 16.84 -0.92 2.37
N CYS A 138 16.80 -2.20 1.99
CA CYS A 138 17.69 -2.81 1.02
C CYS A 138 16.92 -3.76 0.08
N GLU A 139 17.53 -4.04 -1.08
CA GLU A 139 17.09 -5.07 -2.01
C GLU A 139 17.41 -6.47 -1.43
N PHE A 140 16.90 -7.54 -2.06
CA PHE A 140 17.15 -8.93 -1.62
C PHE A 140 18.63 -9.35 -1.66
N ASP A 141 19.46 -8.70 -2.48
CA ASP A 141 20.91 -8.92 -2.51
C ASP A 141 21.65 -8.17 -1.39
N GLY A 142 20.92 -7.44 -0.55
CA GLY A 142 21.45 -6.63 0.55
C GLY A 142 21.95 -5.24 0.12
N SER A 143 21.82 -4.87 -1.15
CA SER A 143 22.19 -3.54 -1.62
C SER A 143 21.23 -2.47 -1.06
N PRO A 144 21.72 -1.34 -0.54
CA PRO A 144 20.88 -0.34 0.09
C PRO A 144 20.01 0.41 -0.94
N ILE A 145 18.72 0.58 -0.63
CA ILE A 145 17.80 1.39 -1.43
C ILE A 145 17.95 2.85 -1.01
N ARG A 146 18.48 3.67 -1.90
CA ARG A 146 18.78 5.08 -1.61
C ARG A 146 17.63 6.05 -1.90
N ASN A 147 16.67 5.61 -2.72
CA ASN A 147 15.59 6.45 -3.24
C ASN A 147 14.21 6.03 -2.71
N SER A 148 14.16 5.21 -1.66
CA SER A 148 12.89 4.84 -1.04
C SER A 148 12.30 6.07 -0.34
N PRO A 149 11.03 6.44 -0.61
CA PRO A 149 10.41 7.57 0.05
C PRO A 149 10.25 7.28 1.55
N ARG A 150 10.72 8.21 2.37
CA ARG A 150 10.62 8.12 3.83
C ARG A 150 9.60 9.14 4.34
N PRO A 151 8.80 8.81 5.37
CA PRO A 151 7.82 9.73 5.93
C PRO A 151 8.39 11.12 6.27
N ALA A 152 9.64 11.17 6.73
CA ALA A 152 10.32 12.40 7.11
C ALA A 152 10.70 13.31 5.92
N ASP A 153 10.85 12.72 4.72
CA ASP A 153 11.30 13.42 3.52
C ASP A 153 10.12 13.86 2.62
N LEU A 154 8.89 13.51 3.02
CA LEU A 154 7.69 13.75 2.23
C LEU A 154 6.98 15.04 2.64
N PRO A 155 6.36 15.75 1.68
CA PRO A 155 5.55 16.93 1.98
C PRO A 155 4.42 16.63 2.98
N LEU A 156 4.18 17.54 3.93
CA LEU A 156 3.17 17.38 4.98
C LEU A 156 1.74 17.23 4.43
N ASP A 157 1.48 17.80 3.27
CA ASP A 157 0.19 17.77 2.57
C ASP A 157 -0.04 16.50 1.75
N LEU A 158 1.00 15.69 1.50
CA LEU A 158 0.95 14.54 0.59
C LEU A 158 -0.10 13.50 1.02
N ILE A 159 -0.23 13.23 2.31
CA ILE A 159 -1.23 12.26 2.80
C ILE A 159 -2.65 12.71 2.46
N ALA A 160 -2.96 13.98 2.72
CA ALA A 160 -4.29 14.52 2.41
C ALA A 160 -4.57 14.53 0.91
N GLU A 161 -3.57 14.83 0.08
CA GLU A 161 -3.68 14.75 -1.38
C GLU A 161 -3.92 13.33 -1.86
N LEU A 162 -3.12 12.38 -1.39
CA LEU A 162 -3.26 10.96 -1.74
C LEU A 162 -4.63 10.43 -1.32
N GLU A 163 -5.11 10.77 -0.13
CA GLU A 163 -6.47 10.39 0.27
C GLU A 163 -7.50 10.97 -0.71
N ASN A 164 -7.41 12.25 -1.09
CA ASN A 164 -8.35 12.86 -2.04
C ASN A 164 -8.29 12.24 -3.43
N ASP A 165 -7.09 11.92 -3.93
CA ASP A 165 -6.90 11.25 -5.21
C ASP A 165 -7.49 9.84 -5.18
N LEU A 166 -7.24 9.09 -4.12
CA LEU A 166 -7.79 7.76 -3.91
C LEU A 166 -9.30 7.81 -3.79
N GLU A 167 -9.87 8.75 -3.04
CA GLU A 167 -11.32 8.95 -2.99
C GLU A 167 -11.91 9.26 -4.36
N THR A 168 -11.26 10.13 -5.13
CA THR A 168 -11.68 10.46 -6.49
C THR A 168 -11.63 9.21 -7.39
N TYR A 169 -10.56 8.42 -7.28
CA TYR A 169 -10.41 7.16 -7.98
C TYR A 169 -11.53 6.18 -7.64
N PHE A 170 -11.77 5.90 -6.35
CA PHE A 170 -12.83 4.99 -5.92
C PHE A 170 -14.18 5.49 -6.43
N ARG A 171 -14.57 6.74 -6.16
CA ARG A 171 -15.87 7.29 -6.62
C ARG A 171 -16.07 7.23 -8.12
N SER A 172 -15.01 7.44 -8.90
CA SER A 172 -15.08 7.41 -10.37
C SER A 172 -15.19 6.01 -10.97
N ASN A 173 -14.80 4.97 -10.22
CA ASN A 173 -14.79 3.59 -10.69
C ASN A 173 -15.86 2.71 -10.03
N MET A 174 -16.42 3.13 -8.89
CA MET A 174 -17.56 2.48 -8.24
C MET A 174 -18.76 2.25 -9.16
N ASP A 175 -19.14 3.27 -9.95
CA ASP A 175 -20.31 3.19 -10.84
C ASP A 175 -20.03 2.35 -12.11
N ARG A 176 -18.77 2.15 -12.48
CA ARG A 176 -18.39 1.39 -13.68
C ARG A 176 -18.49 -0.12 -13.46
N ASP A 177 -18.19 -0.59 -12.25
CA ASP A 177 -18.16 -2.01 -11.92
C ASP A 177 -19.49 -2.55 -11.37
N HIS A 178 -20.47 -1.68 -11.08
CA HIS A 178 -21.83 -2.09 -10.73
C HIS A 178 -22.68 -2.54 -11.95
N TYR A 179 -22.20 -2.26 -13.18
CA TYR A 179 -22.93 -2.54 -14.44
C TYR A 179 -22.15 -3.40 -15.46
N ALA A 180 -21.02 -3.99 -15.07
CA ALA A 180 -20.25 -4.93 -15.91
C ALA A 180 -20.41 -6.38 -15.44
#